data_AF-A0A820WNQ0-F1
#
_entry.id   AF-A0A820WNQ0-F1
#
_cell.length_a   1.000
_cell.length_b   1.000
_cell.length_c   1.000
_cell.angle_alpha   90.00
_cell.angle_beta   90.00
_cell.angle_gamma   90.00
#
_symmetry.space_group_name_H-M   'P 1'
#
loop_
_entity.id
_entity.type
_entity.pdbx_description
1 polymer ?
#
loop_
_entity_poly.entity_id
_entity_poly.type
_entity_poly.pdbx_seq_one_letter_code
_entity_poly.pdbx_strand_id
1 'polypeptide(L)'
;MDYLLLSKWCSRIVAWASIQRYILIFHHGWMSTQKKKILLHYIPITTIIIYGIILYMTIDLFLSCDRSYYSTILYCGFSSCAYNSTAYSIFELITGGITNIKIIAICSMILIIRLIKQKHRLNQQLNWRKHRKMAIQLLSIILLFYIFYLPTTGDPLFVGEMIVKIIDKSIGKTQKMGNQPMKTIMEPPTFGVCQINNRGMAAEMRQKDDNQKKATNTPLLDVEDRRKLNKVVHCENFGKCQDKSNDVSDIKKKYGL
;
A
#
# COMPACT_ATOMS: atom_id res chain seq x y z
N MET A 1 14.09 11.96 -10.24
CA MET A 1 14.44 10.70 -9.53
C MET A 1 13.18 9.87 -9.48
N ASP A 2 13.16 8.69 -10.09
CA ASP A 2 11.91 7.93 -10.25
C ASP A 2 11.41 7.45 -8.88
N TYR A 3 10.17 7.81 -8.54
CA TYR A 3 9.51 7.39 -7.29
C TYR A 3 9.55 5.87 -7.09
N LEU A 4 9.56 5.12 -8.20
CA LEU A 4 9.65 3.66 -8.22
C LEU A 4 11.00 3.12 -7.73
N LEU A 5 12.10 3.81 -8.07
CA LEU A 5 13.41 3.48 -7.51
C LEU A 5 13.40 3.75 -6.01
N LEU A 6 12.98 4.95 -5.61
CA LEU A 6 12.93 5.34 -4.19
C LEU A 6 12.09 4.37 -3.34
N SER A 7 10.93 3.91 -3.84
CA SER A 7 10.09 2.94 -3.14
C SER A 7 10.79 1.59 -2.93
N LYS A 8 11.52 1.10 -3.94
CA LYS A 8 12.35 -0.12 -3.85
C LYS A 8 13.54 0.05 -2.91
N TRP A 9 14.12 1.24 -2.83
CA TRP A 9 15.17 1.54 -1.86
C TRP A 9 14.63 1.51 -0.43
N CYS A 10 13.46 2.12 -0.21
CA CYS A 10 12.78 2.08 1.07
C CYS A 10 12.48 0.64 1.52
N SER A 11 12.06 -0.25 0.62
CA SER A 11 11.79 -1.66 0.98
C SER A 11 13.03 -2.40 1.48
N ARG A 12 14.20 -2.19 0.84
CA ARG A 12 15.48 -2.78 1.25
C ARG A 12 15.90 -2.29 2.64
N ILE A 13 15.77 -0.98 2.89
CA ILE A 13 16.09 -0.38 4.20
C ILE A 13 15.15 -0.92 5.28
N VAL A 14 13.85 -1.04 4.98
CA VAL A 14 12.86 -1.60 5.92
C VAL A 14 13.13 -3.08 6.20
N ALA A 15 13.50 -3.87 5.19
CA ALA A 15 13.91 -5.25 5.36
C ALA A 15 15.12 -5.37 6.28
N TRP A 16 16.14 -4.55 6.04
CA TRP A 16 17.33 -4.51 6.89
C TRP A 16 17.02 -4.06 8.33
N ALA A 17 16.23 -3.00 8.51
CA ALA A 17 15.82 -2.52 9.82
C ALA A 17 15.06 -3.59 10.61
N SER A 18 14.28 -4.43 9.92
CA SER A 18 13.59 -5.58 10.51
C SER A 18 14.56 -6.66 10.99
N ILE A 19 15.58 -7.01 10.19
CA ILE A 19 16.66 -7.92 10.60
C ILE A 19 17.44 -7.35 11.79
N GLN A 20 17.79 -6.07 11.75
CA GLN A 20 18.54 -5.44 12.83
C GLN A 20 17.75 -5.49 14.15
N ARG A 21 16.44 -5.19 14.11
CA ARG A 21 15.58 -5.27 15.30
C ARG A 21 15.45 -6.70 15.80
N TYR A 22 15.36 -7.67 14.89
CA TYR A 22 15.42 -9.09 15.24
C TYR A 22 16.70 -9.40 16.03
N ILE A 23 17.87 -9.01 15.52
CA ILE A 23 19.17 -9.28 16.19
C ILE A 23 19.23 -8.58 17.54
N LEU A 24 18.80 -7.33 17.64
CA LEU A 24 18.84 -6.54 18.87
C LEU A 24 17.98 -7.15 19.99
N ILE A 25 16.84 -7.75 19.65
CA ILE A 25 15.96 -8.43 20.62
C ILE A 25 16.55 -9.77 21.06
N PHE A 26 17.15 -10.54 20.14
CA PHE A 26 17.58 -11.91 20.44
C PHE A 26 19.00 -12.03 20.97
N HIS A 27 19.86 -11.08 20.64
CA HIS A 27 21.28 -11.13 20.96
C HIS A 27 21.71 -9.82 21.60
N HIS A 28 21.05 -9.42 22.69
CA HIS A 28 21.43 -8.22 23.46
C HIS A 28 22.93 -8.22 23.83
N GLY A 29 23.49 -9.40 24.17
CA GLY A 29 24.92 -9.56 24.45
C GLY A 29 25.84 -9.35 23.24
N TRP A 30 25.36 -9.56 22.01
CA TRP A 30 26.16 -9.29 20.80
C TRP A 30 26.32 -7.80 20.54
N MET A 31 25.37 -6.97 20.98
CA MET A 31 25.44 -5.52 20.85
C MET A 31 26.07 -4.80 22.05
N SER A 32 26.60 -5.54 23.04
CA SER A 32 27.21 -4.95 24.23
C SER A 32 28.48 -4.12 23.94
N THR A 33 29.19 -4.40 22.84
CA THR A 33 30.46 -3.73 22.52
C THR A 33 30.30 -2.80 21.32
N GLN A 34 30.88 -1.59 21.43
CA GLN A 34 30.80 -0.55 20.38
C GLN A 34 31.32 -1.04 19.03
N LYS A 35 32.41 -1.81 19.01
CA LYS A 35 32.99 -2.39 17.78
C LYS A 35 32.00 -3.31 17.06
N LYS A 36 31.31 -4.20 17.80
CA LYS A 36 30.30 -5.10 17.22
C LYS A 36 29.07 -4.34 16.75
N LYS A 37 28.69 -3.28 17.45
CA LYS A 37 27.60 -2.40 17.02
C LYS A 37 27.92 -1.75 15.68
N ILE A 38 29.13 -1.24 15.49
CA ILE A 38 29.57 -0.69 14.19
C ILE A 38 29.48 -1.75 13.10
N LEU A 39 30.02 -2.94 13.36
CA LEU A 39 30.07 -4.03 12.39
C LEU A 39 28.70 -4.57 12.00
N LEU A 40 27.78 -4.77 12.95
CA LEU A 40 26.47 -5.35 12.69
C LEU A 40 25.42 -4.32 12.26
N HIS A 41 25.54 -3.06 12.67
CA HIS A 41 24.53 -2.04 12.36
C HIS A 41 24.91 -1.17 11.17
N TYR A 42 26.12 -0.61 11.16
CA TYR A 42 26.49 0.42 10.20
C TYR A 42 26.94 -0.18 8.89
N ILE A 43 27.77 -1.23 8.92
CA ILE A 43 28.29 -1.86 7.69
C ILE A 43 27.15 -2.21 6.73
N PRO A 44 26.08 -2.92 7.13
CA PRO A 44 25.09 -3.36 6.14
C PRO A 44 24.22 -2.22 5.60
N ILE A 45 23.94 -1.18 6.41
CA ILE A 45 23.26 0.02 5.93
C ILE A 45 24.14 0.73 4.89
N THR A 46 25.42 0.90 5.20
CA THR A 46 26.40 1.49 4.28
C THR A 46 26.52 0.65 3.01
N THR A 47 26.56 -0.69 3.12
CA THR A 47 26.59 -1.60 1.96
C THR A 47 25.35 -1.46 1.09
N ILE A 48 24.15 -1.35 1.66
CA ILE A 48 22.90 -1.16 0.89
C ILE A 48 22.94 0.17 0.13
N ILE A 49 23.38 1.25 0.79
CA ILE A 49 23.51 2.59 0.17
C ILE A 49 24.53 2.56 -0.97
N ILE A 50 25.73 2.04 -0.72
CA ILE A 50 26.78 1.92 -1.74
C ILE A 50 26.31 1.05 -2.90
N TYR A 51 25.71 -0.11 -2.61
CA TYR A 51 25.22 -1.05 -3.62
C TYR A 51 24.30 -0.38 -4.61
N GLY A 52 23.28 0.36 -4.15
CA GLY A 52 22.37 0.94 -5.11
C GLY A 52 22.87 2.25 -5.73
N ILE A 53 23.85 2.97 -5.15
CA ILE A 53 24.56 4.04 -5.87
C ILE A 53 25.31 3.41 -7.04
N ILE A 54 26.05 2.32 -6.81
CA ILE A 54 26.77 1.59 -7.87
C ILE A 54 25.79 1.09 -8.93
N LEU A 55 24.70 0.43 -8.52
CA LEU A 55 23.68 -0.07 -9.44
C LEU A 55 23.10 1.06 -10.30
N TYR A 56 22.80 2.20 -9.68
CA TYR A 56 22.27 3.37 -10.38
C TYR A 56 23.27 3.94 -11.39
N MET A 57 24.53 4.12 -10.98
CA MET A 57 25.59 4.59 -11.88
C MET A 57 25.82 3.61 -13.03
N THR A 58 25.78 2.30 -12.78
CA THR A 58 25.93 1.28 -13.83
C THR A 58 24.79 1.35 -14.84
N ILE A 59 23.54 1.51 -14.38
CA ILE A 59 22.40 1.64 -15.29
C ILE A 59 22.53 2.91 -16.13
N ASP A 60 22.90 4.03 -15.51
CA ASP A 60 23.00 5.34 -16.18
C ASP A 60 24.15 5.38 -17.21
N LEU A 61 25.30 4.77 -16.90
CA LEU A 61 26.48 4.78 -17.76
C LEU A 61 26.45 3.72 -18.87
N PHE A 62 25.97 2.50 -18.58
CA PHE A 62 26.04 1.39 -19.54
C PHE A 62 24.80 1.26 -20.42
N LEU A 63 23.64 1.74 -19.96
CA LEU A 63 22.42 1.68 -20.74
C LEU A 63 22.26 2.97 -21.56
N SER A 64 23.04 3.08 -22.63
CA SER A 64 22.90 4.14 -23.63
C SER A 64 21.52 4.04 -24.27
N CYS A 65 20.57 4.81 -23.77
CA CYS A 65 19.23 4.80 -24.30
C CYS A 65 18.87 6.10 -24.99
N ASP A 66 18.31 5.98 -26.18
CA ASP A 66 17.74 7.10 -26.92
C ASP A 66 16.58 7.68 -26.10
N ARG A 67 16.76 8.94 -25.66
CA ARG A 67 15.82 9.66 -24.81
C ARG A 67 14.59 10.04 -25.63
N SER A 68 13.66 9.11 -25.80
CA SER A 68 12.34 9.41 -26.35
C SER A 68 11.46 10.08 -25.28
N TYR A 69 11.14 11.36 -25.49
CA TYR A 69 10.33 12.14 -24.57
C TYR A 69 8.84 11.94 -24.90
N TYR A 70 8.11 11.20 -24.07
CA TYR A 70 6.67 11.05 -24.20
C TYR A 70 5.95 12.12 -23.38
N SER A 71 5.39 13.13 -24.05
CA SER A 71 4.62 14.21 -23.42
C SER A 71 3.23 13.80 -22.92
N THR A 72 2.77 12.60 -23.25
CA THR A 72 1.41 12.10 -22.92
C THR A 72 1.27 11.54 -21.51
N ILE A 73 2.37 11.31 -20.78
CA ILE A 73 2.34 10.74 -19.44
C ILE A 73 2.50 11.88 -18.42
N LEU A 74 1.48 12.06 -17.58
CA LEU A 74 1.42 13.13 -16.56
C LEU A 74 2.57 13.07 -15.54
N TYR A 75 3.24 11.93 -15.46
CA TYR A 75 4.44 11.75 -14.67
C TYR A 75 5.66 11.95 -15.56
N CYS A 76 6.42 13.02 -15.33
CA CYS A 76 7.79 13.19 -15.85
C CYS A 76 8.76 12.19 -15.18
N GLY A 77 8.40 10.91 -15.16
CA GLY A 77 9.32 9.82 -14.83
C GLY A 77 10.01 9.42 -16.12
N PHE A 78 11.34 9.38 -16.12
CA PHE A 78 12.04 8.75 -17.22
C PHE A 78 11.62 7.28 -17.17
N SER A 79 10.90 6.82 -18.19
CA SER A 79 10.78 5.40 -18.49
C SER A 79 12.19 4.92 -18.81
N SER A 80 12.96 4.64 -17.77
CA SER A 80 14.35 4.22 -17.90
C SER A 80 14.32 2.92 -18.67
N CYS A 81 15.00 2.88 -19.81
CA CYS A 81 15.06 1.68 -20.67
C CYS A 81 15.52 0.42 -19.95
N ALA A 82 16.10 0.57 -18.75
CA ALA A 82 16.36 -0.51 -17.83
C ALA A 82 15.14 -1.43 -17.65
N TYR A 83 13.93 -0.89 -17.64
CA TYR A 83 12.70 -1.68 -17.50
C TYR A 83 12.34 -2.51 -18.74
N ASN A 84 12.85 -2.15 -19.91
CA ASN A 84 12.63 -2.93 -21.13
C ASN A 84 13.52 -4.20 -21.15
N SER A 85 14.61 -4.22 -20.39
CA SER A 85 15.42 -5.42 -20.22
C SER A 85 14.73 -6.41 -19.28
N THR A 86 14.27 -7.54 -19.85
CA THR A 86 13.67 -8.64 -19.08
C THR A 86 14.60 -9.14 -17.99
N ALA A 87 15.91 -9.21 -18.25
CA ALA A 87 16.90 -9.65 -17.28
C ALA A 87 16.97 -8.74 -16.05
N TYR A 88 16.98 -7.41 -16.27
CA TYR A 88 16.97 -6.44 -15.17
C TYR A 88 15.67 -6.50 -14.38
N SER A 89 14.53 -6.61 -15.06
CA SER A 89 13.21 -6.72 -14.43
C SER A 89 13.10 -7.99 -13.57
N ILE A 90 13.58 -9.15 -14.04
CA ILE A 90 13.62 -10.40 -13.26
C ILE A 90 14.56 -10.26 -12.06
N PHE A 91 15.76 -9.71 -12.27
CA PHE A 91 16.72 -9.50 -11.19
C PHE A 91 16.14 -8.62 -10.08
N GLU A 92 15.52 -7.50 -10.44
CA GLU A 92 14.87 -6.58 -9.50
C GLU A 92 13.66 -7.22 -8.80
N LEU A 93 12.87 -8.03 -9.52
CA LEU A 93 11.75 -8.77 -8.94
C LEU A 93 12.23 -9.77 -7.87
N ILE A 94 13.30 -10.52 -8.16
CA ILE A 94 13.84 -11.54 -7.25
C ILE A 94 14.54 -10.86 -6.05
N THR A 95 15.46 -9.93 -6.31
CA THR A 95 16.31 -9.33 -5.26
C THR A 95 15.57 -8.26 -4.45
N GLY A 96 14.84 -7.38 -5.13
CA GLY A 96 14.13 -6.25 -4.53
C GLY A 96 12.72 -6.61 -4.04
N GLY A 97 12.02 -7.47 -4.77
CA GLY A 97 10.66 -7.89 -4.44
C GLY A 97 10.63 -9.10 -3.51
N ILE A 98 10.75 -10.30 -4.08
CA ILE A 98 10.46 -11.58 -3.41
C ILE A 98 11.37 -11.77 -2.19
N THR A 99 12.67 -11.53 -2.31
CA THR A 99 13.63 -11.73 -1.22
C THR A 99 13.32 -10.82 -0.03
N ASN A 100 13.09 -9.52 -0.26
CA ASN A 100 12.79 -8.58 0.83
C ASN A 100 11.47 -8.90 1.53
N ILE A 101 10.42 -9.24 0.77
CA ILE A 101 9.12 -9.62 1.34
C ILE A 101 9.28 -10.87 2.21
N LYS A 102 9.97 -11.91 1.71
CA LYS A 102 10.21 -13.14 2.49
C LYS A 102 10.99 -12.85 3.77
N ILE A 103 12.05 -12.04 3.70
CA ILE A 103 12.86 -11.65 4.88
C ILE A 103 12.01 -10.91 5.90
N ILE A 104 11.25 -9.89 5.47
CA ILE A 104 10.37 -9.12 6.36
C ILE A 104 9.33 -10.04 7.00
N ALA A 105 8.68 -10.90 6.21
CA ALA A 105 7.68 -11.85 6.70
C ALA A 105 8.27 -12.82 7.73
N ILE A 106 9.40 -13.46 7.44
CA ILE A 106 10.08 -14.39 8.36
C ILE A 106 10.50 -13.69 9.65
N CYS A 107 11.15 -12.53 9.55
CA CYS A 107 11.57 -11.76 10.73
C CYS A 107 10.38 -11.36 11.60
N SER A 108 9.28 -10.93 10.98
CA SER A 108 8.04 -10.56 11.66
C SER A 108 7.41 -11.76 12.37
N MET A 109 7.33 -12.90 11.69
CA MET A 109 6.77 -14.12 12.25
C MET A 109 7.58 -14.61 13.46
N ILE A 110 8.91 -14.63 13.37
CA ILE A 110 9.76 -15.05 14.51
C ILE A 110 9.59 -14.08 15.68
N LEU A 111 9.49 -12.78 15.42
CA LEU A 111 9.28 -11.76 16.46
C LEU A 111 7.95 -11.97 17.20
N ILE A 112 6.86 -12.25 16.47
CA ILE A 112 5.56 -12.57 17.06
C ILE A 112 5.62 -13.88 17.88
N ILE A 113 6.20 -14.95 17.33
CA ILE A 113 6.32 -16.23 18.03
C ILE A 113 7.07 -16.06 19.35
N ARG A 114 8.17 -15.29 19.35
CA ARG A 114 8.95 -15.01 20.56
C ARG A 114 8.19 -14.14 21.55
N LEU A 115 7.47 -13.12 21.10
CA LEU A 115 6.60 -12.33 22.00
C LEU A 115 5.60 -13.22 22.72
N ILE A 116 5.01 -14.18 22.01
CA ILE A 116 4.08 -15.15 22.60
C ILE A 116 4.80 -16.09 23.58
N LYS A 117 5.95 -16.65 23.20
CA LYS A 117 6.74 -17.54 24.08
C LYS A 117 7.23 -16.81 25.33
N GLN A 118 7.65 -15.56 25.19
CA GLN A 118 8.14 -14.73 26.29
C GLN A 118 7.02 -14.35 27.25
N LYS A 119 5.83 -14.01 26.71
CA LYS A 119 4.61 -13.83 27.53
C LYS A 119 4.30 -15.07 28.35
N HIS A 120 4.44 -16.25 27.75
CA HIS A 120 4.12 -17.50 28.45
C HIS A 120 5.16 -17.86 29.53
N ARG A 121 6.46 -17.69 29.25
CA ARG A 121 7.52 -18.05 30.21
C ARG A 121 7.60 -17.08 31.38
N LEU A 122 7.47 -15.78 31.13
CA LEU A 122 7.67 -14.75 32.14
C LEU A 122 6.33 -14.31 32.72
N ASN A 123 5.64 -15.18 33.46
CA ASN A 123 4.42 -14.83 34.20
C ASN A 123 4.66 -13.75 35.31
N GLN A 124 5.76 -12.99 35.22
CA GLN A 124 6.20 -11.94 36.12
C GLN A 124 6.01 -10.56 35.47
N GLN A 125 5.48 -9.62 36.26
CA GLN A 125 4.99 -8.31 35.82
C GLN A 125 6.07 -7.30 35.39
N LEU A 126 7.34 -7.54 35.65
CA LEU A 126 8.36 -6.49 35.59
C LEU A 126 8.99 -6.40 34.19
N ASN A 127 8.67 -5.30 33.49
CA ASN A 127 9.17 -4.83 32.18
C ASN A 127 8.44 -5.24 30.88
N TRP A 128 7.33 -5.99 30.94
CA TRP A 128 6.52 -6.31 29.75
C TRP A 128 6.04 -5.06 28.97
N ARG A 129 5.68 -3.99 29.70
CA ARG A 129 5.14 -2.75 29.10
C ARG A 129 6.12 -2.08 28.13
N LYS A 130 7.44 -2.15 28.40
CA LYS A 130 8.46 -1.50 27.56
C LYS A 130 8.67 -2.24 26.24
N HIS A 131 8.76 -3.58 26.28
CA HIS A 131 8.93 -4.39 25.08
C HIS A 131 7.70 -4.38 24.17
N ARG A 132 6.48 -4.34 24.74
CA ARG A 132 5.24 -4.29 23.96
C ARG A 132 5.14 -3.04 23.09
N LYS A 133 5.49 -1.86 23.61
CA LYS A 133 5.42 -0.60 22.84
C LYS A 133 6.33 -0.63 21.60
N MET A 134 7.55 -1.13 21.76
CA MET A 134 8.52 -1.23 20.66
C MET A 134 8.08 -2.23 19.59
N ALA A 135 7.50 -3.37 20.01
CA ALA A 135 6.96 -4.37 19.08
C ALA A 135 5.75 -3.85 18.31
N ILE A 136 4.81 -3.17 18.97
CA ILE A 136 3.63 -2.58 18.31
C ILE A 136 4.06 -1.52 17.30
N GLN A 137 5.02 -0.68 17.65
CA GLN A 137 5.55 0.33 16.72
C GLN A 137 6.15 -0.32 15.47
N LEU A 138 6.90 -1.41 15.62
CA LEU A 138 7.45 -2.15 14.48
C LEU A 138 6.35 -2.78 13.61
N LEU A 139 5.38 -3.43 14.25
CA LEU A 139 4.26 -4.05 13.56
C LEU A 139 3.45 -3.01 12.76
N SER A 140 3.26 -1.82 13.33
CA SER A 140 2.60 -0.70 12.65
C SER A 140 3.37 -0.24 11.42
N ILE A 141 4.69 -0.10 11.50
CA ILE A 141 5.53 0.28 10.34
C ILE A 141 5.46 -0.79 9.23
N ILE A 142 5.49 -2.07 9.60
CA ILE A 142 5.40 -3.18 8.63
C ILE A 142 4.02 -3.21 7.98
N LEU A 143 2.96 -3.05 8.76
CA LEU A 143 1.59 -2.99 8.24
C LEU A 143 1.44 -1.82 7.25
N LEU A 144 1.95 -0.65 7.64
CA LEU A 144 1.95 0.54 6.78
C LEU A 144 2.74 0.30 5.49
N PHE A 145 3.91 -0.33 5.59
CA PHE A 145 4.71 -0.72 4.44
C PHE A 145 3.92 -1.64 3.49
N TYR A 146 3.23 -2.66 4.00
CA TYR A 146 2.40 -3.52 3.16
C TYR A 146 1.25 -2.75 2.50
N ILE A 147 0.57 -1.85 3.23
CA ILE A 147 -0.53 -1.04 2.68
C ILE A 147 -0.06 -0.20 1.49
N PHE A 148 1.12 0.42 1.58
CA PHE A 148 1.66 1.24 0.49
C PHE A 148 2.31 0.42 -0.62
N TYR A 149 2.89 -0.74 -0.31
CA TYR A 149 3.63 -1.55 -1.27
C TYR A 149 2.70 -2.45 -2.12
N LEU A 150 1.65 -3.01 -1.51
CA LEU A 150 0.68 -3.89 -2.19
C LEU A 150 0.05 -3.33 -3.47
N PRO A 151 -0.48 -2.09 -3.49
CA PRO A 151 -1.11 -1.55 -4.69
C PRO A 151 -0.11 -1.40 -5.84
N THR A 152 1.19 -1.27 -5.54
CA THR A 152 2.23 -1.13 -6.56
C THR A 152 2.65 -2.46 -7.20
N THR A 153 2.47 -3.59 -6.51
CA THR A 153 2.91 -4.90 -7.01
C THR A 153 1.83 -5.73 -7.68
N GLY A 154 0.59 -5.24 -7.77
CA GLY A 154 -0.47 -5.86 -8.57
C GLY A 154 -1.10 -7.15 -8.01
N ASP A 155 -0.47 -7.81 -7.02
CA ASP A 155 -0.97 -9.06 -6.43
C ASP A 155 -1.51 -8.86 -4.99
N PRO A 156 -2.79 -8.43 -4.83
CA PRO A 156 -3.40 -8.23 -3.52
C PRO A 156 -3.68 -9.54 -2.76
N LEU A 157 -3.69 -10.69 -3.43
CA LEU A 157 -4.22 -11.95 -2.88
C LEU A 157 -3.34 -12.56 -1.78
N PHE A 158 -2.01 -12.47 -1.89
CA PHE A 158 -1.10 -13.19 -0.99
C PHE A 158 -1.02 -12.57 0.42
N VAL A 159 -1.17 -11.24 0.53
CA VAL A 159 -0.99 -10.55 1.81
C VAL A 159 -2.28 -10.47 2.62
N GLY A 160 -3.44 -10.39 1.95
CA GLY A 160 -4.75 -10.43 2.62
C GLY A 160 -4.92 -11.68 3.47
N GLU A 161 -4.60 -12.85 2.92
CA GLU A 161 -4.71 -14.12 3.65
C GLU A 161 -3.77 -14.20 4.87
N MET A 162 -2.55 -13.68 4.76
CA MET A 162 -1.58 -13.75 5.85
C MET A 162 -2.00 -12.85 7.03
N ILE A 163 -2.48 -11.63 6.74
CA ILE A 163 -2.93 -10.68 7.77
C ILE A 163 -4.16 -11.23 8.50
N VAL A 164 -5.16 -11.72 7.77
CA VAL A 164 -6.38 -12.28 8.36
C VAL A 164 -6.05 -13.46 9.28
N LYS A 165 -5.20 -14.39 8.84
CA LYS A 165 -4.78 -15.54 9.67
C LYS A 165 -4.04 -15.12 10.94
N ILE A 166 -3.27 -14.03 10.92
CA ILE A 166 -2.56 -13.51 12.09
C ILE A 166 -3.53 -12.83 13.06
N ILE A 167 -4.49 -12.03 12.55
CA ILE A 167 -5.49 -11.34 13.34
C ILE A 167 -6.40 -12.35 14.04
N ASP A 168 -6.98 -13.31 13.32
CA ASP A 168 -7.86 -14.34 13.89
C ASP A 168 -7.15 -15.14 14.99
N LYS A 169 -5.90 -15.53 14.76
CA LYS A 169 -5.10 -16.28 15.74
C LYS A 169 -4.75 -15.45 16.97
N SER A 170 -4.65 -14.12 16.83
CA SER A 170 -4.33 -13.22 17.93
C SER A 170 -5.58 -12.88 18.76
N ILE A 171 -6.72 -12.69 18.12
CA ILE A 171 -8.00 -12.40 18.78
C ILE A 171 -8.51 -13.63 19.55
N GLY A 172 -8.51 -14.81 18.93
CA GLY A 172 -9.03 -16.05 19.55
C GLY A 172 -8.29 -16.49 20.83
N LYS A 173 -7.05 -16.03 21.04
CA LYS A 173 -6.29 -16.31 22.27
C LYS A 173 -6.55 -15.34 23.42
N THR A 174 -7.12 -14.17 23.14
CA THR A 174 -7.35 -13.14 24.17
C THR A 174 -8.65 -13.40 24.94
N GLN A 175 -9.61 -14.08 24.30
CA GLN A 175 -10.93 -14.40 24.90
C GLN A 175 -10.89 -15.50 25.96
N LYS A 176 -9.86 -16.37 26.01
CA LYS A 176 -9.78 -17.47 26.98
C LYS A 176 -9.20 -17.10 28.37
N MET A 177 -8.87 -15.84 28.64
CA MET A 177 -8.24 -15.42 29.91
C MET A 177 -9.01 -14.35 30.70
N GLY A 178 -10.28 -14.09 30.38
CA GLY A 178 -11.08 -13.09 31.09
C GLY A 178 -12.54 -13.47 31.19
N ASN A 179 -12.86 -14.49 32.00
CA ASN A 179 -14.22 -14.66 32.49
C ASN A 179 -14.44 -13.72 33.69
N GLN A 180 -14.53 -12.42 33.39
CA GLN A 180 -15.27 -11.46 34.21
C GLN A 180 -16.26 -10.76 33.27
N PRO A 181 -17.57 -10.77 33.61
CA PRO A 181 -18.60 -10.27 32.71
C PRO A 181 -18.56 -8.74 32.67
N MET A 182 -17.94 -8.19 31.62
CA MET A 182 -18.11 -6.78 31.26
C MET A 182 -19.27 -6.71 30.27
N LYS A 183 -20.39 -6.10 30.70
CA LYS A 183 -21.55 -5.80 29.86
C LYS A 183 -21.11 -4.93 28.68
N THR A 184 -21.25 -5.46 27.47
CA THR A 184 -21.08 -4.72 26.22
C THR A 184 -22.45 -4.23 25.78
N ILE A 185 -22.66 -2.91 25.76
CA ILE A 185 -23.62 -2.26 24.87
C ILE A 185 -22.77 -1.40 23.95
N MET A 186 -22.56 -1.85 22.72
CA MET A 186 -22.17 -0.96 21.63
C MET A 186 -22.49 -1.65 20.30
N GLU A 187 -23.54 -1.14 19.65
CA GLU A 187 -23.93 -1.52 18.29
C GLU A 187 -22.84 -1.15 17.28
N PRO A 188 -22.65 -1.95 16.22
CA PRO A 188 -21.69 -1.64 15.18
C PRO A 188 -22.22 -0.55 14.24
N PRO A 189 -21.41 0.43 13.83
CA PRO A 189 -21.77 1.30 12.71
C PRO A 189 -21.66 0.52 11.39
N THR A 190 -22.74 0.50 10.64
CA THR A 190 -22.81 0.03 9.26
C THR A 190 -22.01 0.98 8.36
N PHE A 191 -20.81 0.56 7.96
CA PHE A 191 -20.05 1.22 6.91
C PHE A 191 -20.61 0.84 5.53
N GLY A 192 -21.31 1.79 4.91
CA GLY A 192 -21.75 1.68 3.52
C GLY A 192 -20.56 1.70 2.57
N VAL A 193 -20.41 0.63 1.80
CA VAL A 193 -19.50 0.56 0.65
C VAL A 193 -20.02 1.50 -0.42
N CYS A 194 -19.25 2.55 -0.74
CA CYS A 194 -19.51 3.44 -1.86
C CYS A 194 -18.28 3.49 -2.74
N GLN A 195 -18.22 2.65 -3.78
CA GLN A 195 -17.39 2.90 -4.95
C GLN A 195 -17.95 2.15 -6.17
N ILE A 196 -18.59 2.89 -7.08
CA ILE A 196 -18.33 2.72 -8.52
C ILE A 196 -18.13 4.13 -9.12
N ASN A 197 -17.06 4.20 -9.90
CA ASN A 197 -16.41 5.35 -10.51
C ASN A 197 -17.26 5.99 -11.63
N ASN A 198 -18.27 6.80 -11.31
CA ASN A 198 -19.10 7.51 -12.30
C ASN A 198 -18.74 9.00 -12.50
N ARG A 199 -17.75 9.53 -11.75
CA ARG A 199 -17.36 10.96 -11.82
C ARG A 199 -16.89 11.40 -13.21
N GLY A 200 -16.34 10.50 -14.03
CA GLY A 200 -15.92 10.84 -15.39
C GLY A 200 -17.08 11.03 -16.37
N MET A 201 -18.21 10.37 -16.14
CA MET A 201 -19.23 10.18 -17.17
C MET A 201 -20.19 11.36 -17.30
N ALA A 202 -20.57 11.98 -16.17
CA ALA A 202 -21.39 13.19 -16.18
C ALA A 202 -20.64 14.42 -16.71
N ALA A 203 -19.32 14.48 -16.47
CA ALA A 203 -18.46 15.53 -17.01
C ALA A 203 -18.29 15.39 -18.54
N GLU A 204 -18.11 14.17 -19.04
CA GLU A 204 -18.00 13.91 -20.48
C GLU A 204 -19.29 14.27 -21.25
N MET A 205 -20.46 13.94 -20.70
CA MET A 205 -21.74 14.30 -21.34
C MET A 205 -21.96 15.81 -21.42
N ARG A 206 -21.55 16.57 -20.40
CA ARG A 206 -21.61 18.05 -20.43
C ARG A 206 -20.69 18.63 -21.49
N GLN A 207 -19.47 18.10 -21.61
CA GLN A 207 -18.51 18.57 -22.61
C GLN A 207 -18.98 18.28 -24.05
N LYS A 208 -19.64 17.14 -24.29
CA LYS A 208 -20.24 16.82 -25.60
C LYS A 208 -21.42 17.75 -25.96
N ASP A 209 -22.32 18.05 -25.01
CA ASP A 209 -23.44 18.98 -25.23
C ASP A 209 -22.94 20.40 -25.54
N ASP A 210 -21.93 20.89 -24.81
CA ASP A 210 -21.33 22.21 -25.06
C ASP A 210 -20.63 22.31 -26.42
N ASN A 211 -19.94 21.25 -26.85
CA ASN A 211 -19.29 21.18 -28.15
C ASN A 211 -20.32 21.12 -29.29
N GLN A 212 -21.41 20.35 -29.12
CA GLN A 212 -22.45 20.23 -30.14
C GLN A 212 -23.27 21.52 -30.26
N LYS A 213 -23.58 22.19 -29.14
CA LYS A 213 -24.27 23.49 -29.14
C LYS A 213 -23.50 24.56 -29.90
N LYS A 214 -22.16 24.55 -29.84
CA LYS A 214 -21.30 25.44 -30.64
C LYS A 214 -21.36 25.16 -32.13
N ALA A 215 -21.63 23.92 -32.52
CA ALA A 215 -21.65 23.50 -33.93
C ALA A 215 -23.00 23.73 -34.61
N THR A 216 -24.12 23.49 -33.92
CA THR A 216 -25.46 23.45 -34.55
C THR A 216 -26.43 24.53 -34.09
N ASN A 217 -26.05 25.37 -33.12
CA ASN A 217 -26.95 26.35 -32.46
C ASN A 217 -28.23 25.74 -31.85
N THR A 218 -28.30 24.42 -31.72
CA THR A 218 -29.41 23.67 -31.13
C THR A 218 -28.89 22.78 -30.00
N PRO A 219 -29.52 22.78 -28.81
CA PRO A 219 -29.11 21.91 -27.71
C PRO A 219 -29.44 20.44 -28.03
N LEU A 220 -28.54 19.51 -27.66
CA LEU A 220 -28.76 18.07 -27.89
C LEU A 220 -29.73 17.48 -26.86
N LEU A 221 -29.62 17.91 -25.60
CA LEU A 221 -30.53 17.49 -24.55
C LEU A 221 -31.73 18.43 -24.42
N ASP A 222 -32.92 17.84 -24.33
CA ASP A 222 -34.12 18.54 -23.91
C ASP A 222 -33.99 19.08 -22.47
N VAL A 223 -34.73 20.15 -22.16
CA VAL A 223 -34.70 20.86 -20.88
C VAL A 223 -35.00 19.92 -19.70
N GLU A 224 -35.91 18.95 -19.89
CA GLU A 224 -36.30 18.00 -18.85
C GLU A 224 -35.19 16.98 -18.55
N ASP A 225 -34.51 16.48 -19.58
CA ASP A 225 -33.39 15.54 -19.44
C ASP A 225 -32.18 16.23 -18.78
N ARG A 226 -31.96 17.52 -19.08
CA ARG A 226 -30.94 18.34 -18.41
C ARG A 226 -31.24 18.55 -16.92
N ARG A 227 -32.51 18.72 -16.54
CA ARG A 227 -32.91 18.79 -15.12
C ARG A 227 -32.68 17.47 -14.39
N LYS A 228 -32.98 16.34 -15.03
CA LYS A 228 -32.73 15.00 -14.46
C LYS A 228 -31.24 14.77 -14.24
N LEU A 229 -30.38 15.11 -15.22
CA LEU A 229 -28.93 15.01 -15.09
C LEU A 229 -28.38 15.88 -13.95
N ASN A 230 -28.86 17.12 -13.81
CA ASN A 230 -28.43 18.01 -12.74
C ASN A 230 -28.84 17.53 -11.35
N LYS A 231 -30.00 16.87 -11.21
CA LYS A 231 -30.41 16.23 -9.94
C LYS A 231 -29.47 15.08 -9.55
N VAL A 232 -29.03 14.27 -10.52
CA VAL A 232 -28.06 13.18 -10.26
C VAL A 232 -26.73 13.74 -9.76
N VAL A 233 -26.18 14.77 -10.42
CA VAL A 233 -24.93 15.43 -10.01
C VAL A 233 -25.06 16.05 -8.62
N HIS A 234 -26.21 16.64 -8.28
CA HIS A 234 -26.40 17.25 -6.97
C HIS A 234 -26.48 16.21 -5.85
N CYS A 235 -27.10 15.06 -6.10
CA CYS A 235 -27.18 13.96 -5.14
C CYS A 235 -25.84 13.26 -4.88
N GLU A 236 -24.94 13.19 -5.86
CA GLU A 236 -23.59 12.65 -5.68
C GLU A 236 -22.75 13.45 -4.66
N ASN A 237 -22.99 14.76 -4.54
CA ASN A 237 -22.28 15.60 -3.56
C ASN A 237 -22.73 15.37 -2.11
N PHE A 238 -23.91 14.77 -1.89
CA PHE A 238 -24.49 14.57 -0.55
C PHE A 238 -24.53 13.10 -0.10
N GLY A 239 -23.97 12.17 -0.88
CA GLY A 239 -23.68 10.80 -0.42
C GLY A 239 -24.90 9.92 -0.12
N LYS A 240 -26.11 10.26 -0.59
CA LYS A 240 -27.33 9.46 -0.40
C LYS A 240 -28.13 9.37 -1.68
N CYS A 241 -27.82 8.40 -2.54
CA CYS A 241 -28.71 7.96 -3.62
C CYS A 241 -28.34 6.53 -4.04
N GLN A 242 -29.19 5.56 -3.71
CA GLN A 242 -29.01 4.17 -4.13
C GLN A 242 -30.02 3.74 -5.22
N ASP A 243 -30.92 4.63 -5.65
CA ASP A 243 -32.13 4.24 -6.38
C ASP A 243 -32.35 4.92 -7.75
N LYS A 244 -31.34 5.62 -8.29
CA LYS A 244 -31.48 6.41 -9.55
C LYS A 244 -30.56 5.98 -10.70
N SER A 245 -29.97 4.79 -10.61
CA SER A 245 -29.10 4.27 -11.68
C SER A 245 -29.87 4.02 -12.99
N ASN A 246 -31.17 3.70 -12.90
CA ASN A 246 -31.98 3.35 -14.07
C ASN A 246 -32.33 4.57 -14.95
N ASP A 247 -32.50 5.76 -14.34
CA ASP A 247 -32.79 6.99 -15.09
C ASP A 247 -31.63 7.40 -16.01
N VAL A 248 -30.38 7.14 -15.59
CA VAL A 248 -29.18 7.49 -16.38
C VAL A 248 -28.99 6.54 -17.56
N SER A 249 -29.32 5.26 -17.41
CA SER A 249 -29.27 4.29 -18.52
C SER A 249 -30.30 4.56 -19.60
N ASP A 250 -31.51 5.02 -19.22
CA ASP A 250 -32.57 5.31 -20.18
C ASP A 250 -32.26 6.54 -21.04
N ILE A 251 -31.63 7.56 -20.45
CA ILE A 251 -31.15 8.73 -21.20
C ILE A 251 -30.09 8.33 -22.23
N LYS A 252 -29.12 7.48 -21.87
CA LYS A 252 -28.11 7.01 -22.84
C LYS A 252 -28.73 6.28 -24.03
N LYS A 253 -29.67 5.37 -23.75
CA LYS A 253 -30.38 4.62 -24.80
C LYS A 253 -31.16 5.55 -25.73
N LYS A 254 -31.77 6.62 -25.20
CA LYS A 254 -32.52 7.62 -25.97
C LYS A 254 -31.63 8.43 -26.93
N TYR A 255 -30.39 8.72 -26.57
CA TYR A 255 -29.47 9.55 -27.37
C TYR A 255 -28.37 8.74 -28.09
N GLY A 256 -28.41 7.40 -28.03
CA GLY A 256 -27.44 6.53 -28.71
C GLY A 256 -26.02 6.62 -28.16
N LEU A 257 -25.88 6.88 -26.86
CA LEU A 257 -24.61 7.06 -26.13
C LEU A 257 -24.16 5.83 -25.35
#